data_AF-A0A7S3A0K3-F1
#
_entry.id   AF-A0A7S3A0K3-F1
#
_cell.length_a   1.000
_cell.length_b   1.000
_cell.length_c   1.000
_cell.angle_alpha   90.00
_cell.angle_beta   90.00
_cell.angle_gamma   90.00
#
_symmetry.space_group_name_H-M   'P 1'
#
loop_
_entity.id
_entity.type
_entity.pdbx_description
1 polymer ?
#
loop_
_entity_poly.entity_id
_entity_poly.type
_entity_poly.pdbx_seq_one_letter_code
_entity_poly.pdbx_strand_id
1 'polypeptide(L)'
;MFLTDVLVTANGLQQSSGCGSVGAEELCGGSGKLRFPKTTLSATNEDSGMAFDDGLMSTIDSPQKAYLLGWIAEGLGAEPNLNDPTLKLQIQALLEDMETLLVLRSVYREDVSIEVPTPQPGKDVQASFSILSRQVIVDSCKHLRVVAGERASLRFPSFDDEALVWAFIRGLTESNGSINDFQEGGTAECYIQHGSQKLLSEMVAKIEIPVHITEEGFCFKGVNCIDFLGKMYDNCGKYKLERLHNKFRAWLKCVPASAENTQLPDCLVYRVDENAILPSKSKESDVGYDLSVIKEAKKLRGNVSLYDTGVRVRVSHGLYAEIVPRSSLSKSGYMMANSVGIIDPSYNGNLLVALVKVDPEAPEVTFPFRCCQLIFRQQVHVNVNEVDTMFDATERGTGGFGSTGK
;
A
#
# COMPACT_ATOMS: atom_id res chain seq x y z
N MET A 1 23.45 -18.10 -42.21
CA MET A 1 23.84 -18.11 -40.79
C MET A 1 22.71 -17.44 -40.03
N PHE A 2 21.91 -18.27 -39.36
CA PHE A 2 20.71 -18.03 -38.54
C PHE A 2 19.51 -17.25 -39.14
N LEU A 3 18.55 -18.04 -39.62
CA LEU A 3 17.12 -17.78 -39.69
C LEU A 3 16.42 -19.13 -39.55
N THR A 4 15.41 -19.24 -38.67
CA THR A 4 14.03 -19.78 -38.91
C THR A 4 13.36 -20.23 -37.60
N ASP A 5 12.34 -19.47 -37.19
CA ASP A 5 10.94 -19.81 -36.91
C ASP A 5 10.49 -21.13 -36.24
N VAL A 6 9.69 -20.92 -35.17
CA VAL A 6 8.30 -21.39 -34.91
C VAL A 6 7.92 -22.84 -35.27
N LEU A 7 7.39 -23.59 -34.28
CA LEU A 7 6.10 -24.29 -34.39
C LEU A 7 5.59 -24.87 -33.07
N VAL A 8 4.33 -24.52 -32.77
CA VAL A 8 3.39 -25.19 -31.88
C VAL A 8 2.82 -26.41 -32.59
N THR A 9 2.70 -27.55 -31.89
CA THR A 9 1.67 -28.54 -32.18
C THR A 9 1.19 -29.19 -30.89
N ALA A 10 -0.10 -29.02 -30.60
CA ALA A 10 -0.89 -29.89 -29.76
C ALA A 10 -1.33 -31.11 -30.58
N ASN A 11 -1.37 -32.28 -29.95
CA ASN A 11 -2.22 -33.40 -30.38
C ASN A 11 -2.73 -34.11 -29.14
N GLY A 12 -4.06 -34.20 -29.02
CA GLY A 12 -4.75 -34.94 -27.97
C GLY A 12 -4.88 -36.41 -28.31
N LEU A 13 -5.13 -37.22 -27.27
CA LEU A 13 -5.80 -38.51 -27.39
C LEU A 13 -6.68 -38.74 -26.15
N GLN A 14 -7.84 -39.29 -26.45
CA GLN A 14 -9.03 -39.49 -25.63
C GLN A 14 -8.99 -40.81 -24.85
N GLN A 15 -9.85 -40.88 -23.82
CA GLN A 15 -10.60 -42.04 -23.30
C GLN A 15 -9.99 -43.01 -22.26
N SER A 16 -10.55 -42.89 -21.05
CA SER A 16 -11.38 -43.90 -20.35
C SER A 16 -10.77 -44.90 -19.34
N SER A 17 -11.47 -44.93 -18.19
CA SER A 17 -11.79 -46.07 -17.31
C SER A 17 -10.77 -46.54 -16.26
N GLY A 18 -11.27 -46.75 -15.03
CA GLY A 18 -10.84 -47.85 -14.17
C GLY A 18 -10.12 -47.50 -12.86
N CYS A 19 -10.92 -47.33 -11.80
CA CYS A 19 -10.71 -47.76 -10.41
C CYS A 19 -9.33 -48.33 -9.99
N GLY A 20 -8.75 -47.80 -8.91
CA GLY A 20 -7.66 -48.47 -8.19
C GLY A 20 -6.98 -47.59 -7.15
N SER A 21 -7.35 -47.76 -5.89
CA SER A 21 -6.70 -47.19 -4.70
C SER A 21 -5.27 -47.73 -4.48
N VAL A 22 -4.53 -47.01 -3.63
CA VAL A 22 -3.33 -47.39 -2.85
C VAL A 22 -1.98 -46.96 -3.44
N GLY A 23 -1.20 -46.24 -2.61
CA GLY A 23 0.27 -46.21 -2.72
C GLY A 23 0.88 -44.83 -2.61
N ALA A 24 1.40 -44.49 -1.43
CA ALA A 24 2.40 -43.45 -1.26
C ALA A 24 3.73 -43.88 -1.92
N GLU A 25 4.60 -42.91 -2.18
CA GLU A 25 5.97 -43.01 -2.74
C GLU A 25 6.10 -42.95 -4.27
N GLU A 26 6.50 -41.78 -4.78
CA GLU A 26 7.60 -41.60 -5.76
C GLU A 26 7.56 -40.18 -6.34
N LEU A 27 8.36 -39.26 -5.79
CA LEU A 27 8.90 -38.11 -6.53
C LEU A 27 10.27 -37.73 -5.93
N CYS A 28 11.24 -38.64 -6.10
CA CYS A 28 12.65 -38.28 -6.10
C CYS A 28 13.17 -38.45 -7.53
N GLY A 29 13.52 -37.35 -8.20
CA GLY A 29 14.24 -37.40 -9.47
C GLY A 29 14.06 -36.14 -10.31
N GLY A 30 14.96 -35.18 -10.16
CA GLY A 30 14.97 -33.98 -11.02
C GLY A 30 15.87 -32.87 -10.51
N SER A 31 17.19 -33.10 -10.58
CA SER A 31 18.26 -32.19 -10.18
C SER A 31 18.32 -30.90 -10.99
N GLY A 32 17.63 -29.85 -10.54
CA GLY A 32 17.85 -28.46 -10.95
C GLY A 32 18.48 -27.65 -9.81
N LYS A 33 19.78 -27.84 -9.54
CA LYS A 33 20.50 -27.03 -8.55
C LYS A 33 20.64 -25.60 -9.08
N LEU A 34 19.92 -24.63 -8.50
CA LEU A 34 20.35 -23.23 -8.54
C LEU A 34 21.74 -23.15 -7.88
N ARG A 35 22.77 -22.88 -8.69
CA ARG A 35 24.13 -22.60 -8.22
C ARG A 35 24.18 -21.13 -7.79
N PHE A 36 24.17 -20.89 -6.48
CA PHE A 36 24.75 -19.67 -5.93
C PHE A 36 26.29 -19.83 -5.87
N PRO A 37 27.08 -18.79 -6.16
CA PRO A 37 28.53 -18.88 -5.99
C PRO A 37 28.84 -19.18 -4.52
N LYS A 38 29.47 -20.34 -4.28
CA LYS A 38 30.06 -20.68 -2.99
C LYS A 38 31.29 -19.81 -2.79
N THR A 39 31.17 -18.73 -2.04
CA THR A 39 32.33 -18.13 -1.39
C THR A 39 32.48 -18.79 -0.02
N THR A 40 33.10 -19.97 -0.02
CA THR A 40 33.68 -20.53 1.21
C THR A 40 35.04 -19.88 1.35
N LEU A 41 35.17 -18.88 2.21
CA LEU A 41 36.46 -18.42 2.72
C LEU A 41 36.49 -18.70 4.21
N SER A 42 37.10 -19.84 4.55
CA SER A 42 37.70 -20.04 5.86
C SER A 42 39.07 -19.38 5.88
N ALA A 43 39.37 -18.69 6.97
CA ALA A 43 40.68 -18.31 7.50
C ALA A 43 40.85 -16.79 7.72
N THR A 44 41.14 -16.49 8.99
CA THR A 44 41.98 -15.41 9.52
C THR A 44 41.55 -13.97 9.29
N ASN A 45 41.28 -13.28 10.40
CA ASN A 45 41.46 -11.85 10.55
C ASN A 45 42.73 -11.40 9.82
N GLU A 46 42.60 -10.56 8.79
CA GLU A 46 43.41 -9.37 8.50
C GLU A 46 43.01 -8.78 7.13
N ASP A 47 42.70 -7.48 7.15
CA ASP A 47 42.70 -6.50 6.05
C ASP A 47 41.82 -6.74 4.80
N SER A 48 40.52 -6.47 4.93
CA SER A 48 39.82 -5.69 3.89
C SER A 48 39.89 -4.20 4.28
N GLY A 49 40.79 -3.45 3.66
CA GLY A 49 41.07 -2.03 3.97
C GLY A 49 39.95 -1.02 3.66
N MET A 50 38.67 -1.39 3.81
CA MET A 50 37.58 -0.43 3.94
C MET A 50 37.43 -0.06 5.41
N ALA A 51 37.68 1.21 5.74
CA ALA A 51 37.48 1.73 7.08
C ALA A 51 36.04 1.47 7.55
N PHE A 52 35.87 0.98 8.78
CA PHE A 52 34.57 0.91 9.42
C PHE A 52 33.96 2.33 9.43
N ASP A 53 32.81 2.53 8.78
CA ASP A 53 32.01 3.74 9.00
C ASP A 53 31.28 3.60 10.34
N ASP A 54 32.04 3.72 11.42
CA ASP A 54 31.50 3.74 12.77
C ASP A 54 30.54 4.93 12.98
N GLY A 55 30.59 5.95 12.12
CA GLY A 55 29.72 7.11 12.13
C GLY A 55 28.39 6.92 11.39
N LEU A 56 28.10 5.75 10.81
CA LEU A 56 26.91 5.50 9.98
C LEU A 56 25.61 5.97 10.64
N MET A 57 25.43 5.63 11.92
CA MET A 57 24.23 5.94 12.71
C MET A 57 24.39 7.17 13.60
N SER A 58 25.47 7.95 13.46
CA SER A 58 25.67 9.20 14.22
C SER A 58 24.53 10.21 14.00
N THR A 59 23.91 10.15 12.82
CA THR A 59 22.70 10.90 12.44
C THR A 59 21.79 10.02 11.57
N ILE A 60 20.49 10.23 11.68
CA ILE A 60 19.48 9.61 10.80
C ILE A 60 18.99 10.68 9.82
N ASP A 61 19.75 10.85 8.74
CA ASP A 61 19.58 11.90 7.73
C ASP A 61 18.91 11.39 6.44
N SER A 62 18.52 10.12 6.41
CA SER A 62 18.02 9.47 5.20
C SER A 62 17.01 8.36 5.53
N PRO A 63 15.99 8.14 4.66
CA PRO A 63 15.02 7.07 4.83
C PRO A 63 15.67 5.68 4.96
N GLN A 64 16.82 5.47 4.32
CA GLN A 64 17.59 4.23 4.39
C GLN A 64 18.09 3.93 5.79
N LYS A 65 18.70 4.93 6.45
CA LYS A 65 19.17 4.80 7.83
C LYS A 65 18.00 4.65 8.80
N ALA A 66 16.92 5.41 8.60
CA ALA A 66 15.70 5.29 9.40
C ALA A 66 15.07 3.89 9.28
N TYR A 67 15.01 3.35 8.07
CA TYR A 67 14.54 1.99 7.80
C TYR A 67 15.42 0.95 8.49
N LEU A 68 16.75 1.03 8.35
CA LEU A 68 17.69 0.16 9.07
C LEU A 68 17.56 0.29 10.60
N LEU A 69 17.34 1.50 11.12
CA LEU A 69 17.11 1.73 12.55
C LEU A 69 15.84 1.03 13.07
N GLY A 70 14.79 0.93 12.25
CA GLY A 70 13.58 0.16 12.58
C GLY A 70 13.88 -1.34 12.79
N TRP A 71 14.69 -1.92 11.90
CA TRP A 71 15.17 -3.30 12.04
C TRP A 71 16.09 -3.50 13.26
N ILE A 72 16.96 -2.52 13.53
CA ILE A 72 17.82 -2.52 14.71
C ILE A 72 17.00 -2.46 16.00
N ALA A 73 15.93 -1.66 16.03
CA ALA A 73 15.05 -1.56 17.19
C ALA A 73 14.46 -2.92 17.57
N GLU A 74 13.98 -3.69 16.59
CA GLU A 74 13.54 -5.07 16.82
C GLU A 74 14.67 -5.98 17.27
N GLY A 75 15.83 -5.95 16.59
CA GLY A 75 16.97 -6.80 16.95
C GLY A 75 17.49 -6.56 18.37
N LEU A 76 17.38 -5.33 18.87
CA LEU A 76 17.74 -4.95 20.24
C LEU A 76 16.77 -5.52 21.28
N GLY A 77 15.54 -5.85 20.86
CA GLY A 77 14.47 -6.33 21.72
C GLY A 77 13.95 -5.28 22.71
N ALA A 78 13.24 -5.73 23.73
CA ALA A 78 12.63 -4.85 24.73
C ALA A 78 13.68 -4.14 25.61
N GLU A 79 14.70 -4.90 26.05
CA GLU A 79 15.70 -4.52 27.05
C GLU A 79 17.11 -4.81 26.50
N PRO A 80 17.71 -3.91 25.70
CA PRO A 80 18.97 -4.18 25.03
C PRO A 80 20.15 -4.31 26.00
N ASN A 81 20.96 -5.35 25.81
CA ASN A 81 22.22 -5.51 26.52
C ASN A 81 23.32 -4.68 25.84
N LEU A 82 23.61 -3.49 26.37
CA LEU A 82 24.65 -2.60 25.85
C LEU A 82 26.09 -3.14 25.97
N ASN A 83 26.28 -4.28 26.63
CA ASN A 83 27.57 -4.96 26.73
C ASN A 83 27.74 -6.05 25.65
N ASP A 84 26.69 -6.40 24.89
CA ASP A 84 26.81 -7.29 23.75
C ASP A 84 27.40 -6.52 22.56
N PRO A 85 28.59 -6.89 22.06
CA PRO A 85 29.19 -6.20 20.92
C PRO A 85 28.55 -6.58 19.58
N THR A 86 27.58 -7.51 19.57
CA THR A 86 26.99 -8.06 18.36
C THR A 86 25.47 -7.93 18.36
N LEU A 87 24.93 -7.39 17.27
CA LEU A 87 23.50 -7.32 17.04
C LEU A 87 23.17 -8.08 15.76
N LYS A 88 22.29 -9.08 15.84
CA LYS A 88 21.94 -9.92 14.70
C LYS A 88 20.59 -9.49 14.13
N LEU A 89 20.57 -9.10 12.85
CA LEU A 89 19.33 -8.86 12.12
C LEU A 89 18.94 -10.14 11.39
N GLN A 90 17.69 -10.58 11.56
CA GLN A 90 17.19 -11.85 11.05
C GLN A 90 15.94 -11.65 10.22
N ILE A 91 15.79 -12.44 9.16
CA ILE A 91 14.61 -12.47 8.31
C ILE A 91 14.42 -13.88 7.75
N GLN A 92 13.20 -14.22 7.33
CA GLN A 92 12.95 -15.51 6.68
C GLN A 92 13.84 -15.66 5.43
N ALA A 93 14.45 -16.82 5.24
CA ALA A 93 15.32 -17.12 4.11
C ALA A 93 14.51 -17.47 2.84
N LEU A 94 13.49 -16.66 2.53
CA LEU A 94 12.73 -16.70 1.30
C LEU A 94 13.44 -15.87 0.22
N LEU A 95 13.33 -16.26 -1.05
CA LEU A 95 14.01 -15.57 -2.14
C LEU A 95 13.61 -14.07 -2.20
N GLU A 96 12.34 -13.77 -1.96
CA GLU A 96 11.79 -12.41 -1.91
C GLU A 96 12.20 -11.60 -0.67
N ASP A 97 12.49 -12.27 0.46
CA ASP A 97 12.94 -11.61 1.70
C ASP A 97 14.46 -11.32 1.65
N MET A 98 15.23 -12.15 0.93
CA MET A 98 16.67 -11.98 0.76
C MET A 98 17.06 -10.66 0.08
N GLU A 99 16.23 -10.13 -0.82
CA GLU A 99 16.48 -8.81 -1.43
C GLU A 99 16.48 -7.70 -0.38
N THR A 100 15.52 -7.75 0.55
CA THR A 100 15.43 -6.81 1.68
C THR A 100 16.66 -6.90 2.57
N LEU A 101 17.12 -8.13 2.85
CA LEU A 101 18.33 -8.35 3.63
C LEU A 101 19.58 -7.81 2.93
N LEU A 102 19.66 -7.96 1.60
CA LEU A 102 20.73 -7.38 0.78
C LEU A 102 20.68 -5.84 0.79
N VAL A 103 19.48 -5.24 0.77
CA VAL A 103 19.29 -3.80 0.90
C VAL A 103 19.76 -3.31 2.27
N LEU A 104 19.31 -3.93 3.37
CA LEU A 104 19.75 -3.60 4.73
C LEU A 104 21.27 -3.71 4.87
N ARG A 105 21.84 -4.82 4.36
CA ARG A 105 23.28 -5.00 4.30
C ARG A 105 23.95 -3.89 3.50
N SER A 106 23.43 -3.48 2.35
CA SER A 106 24.03 -2.39 1.55
C SER A 106 23.99 -1.03 2.25
N VAL A 107 22.99 -0.80 3.12
CA VAL A 107 22.92 0.41 3.95
C VAL A 107 23.96 0.36 5.07
N TYR A 108 24.18 -0.82 5.66
CA TYR A 108 25.19 -1.00 6.71
C TYR A 108 26.61 -1.10 6.12
N ARG A 109 26.91 -2.19 5.40
CA ARG A 109 28.20 -2.50 4.79
C ARG A 109 28.11 -3.71 3.85
N GLU A 110 28.56 -3.57 2.60
CA GLU A 110 28.37 -4.61 1.56
C GLU A 110 29.16 -5.92 1.78
N ASP A 111 30.31 -5.84 2.45
CA ASP A 111 31.23 -6.97 2.69
C ASP A 111 30.80 -7.87 3.86
N VAL A 112 29.73 -7.53 4.57
CA VAL A 112 29.22 -8.33 5.69
C VAL A 112 28.60 -9.62 5.15
N SER A 113 29.06 -10.74 5.68
CA SER A 113 28.53 -12.05 5.30
C SER A 113 27.08 -12.20 5.74
N ILE A 114 26.24 -12.71 4.83
CA ILE A 114 24.90 -13.19 5.16
C ILE A 114 25.01 -14.66 5.53
N GLU A 115 24.55 -15.00 6.74
CA GLU A 115 24.45 -16.36 7.24
C GLU A 115 23.08 -16.94 6.89
N VAL A 116 23.07 -18.07 6.18
CA VAL A 116 21.88 -18.88 5.93
C VAL A 116 22.13 -20.27 6.50
N PRO A 117 21.53 -20.63 7.65
CA PRO A 117 21.70 -21.95 8.27
C PRO A 117 21.20 -23.07 7.35
N THR A 118 21.75 -24.28 7.55
CA THR A 118 21.23 -25.47 6.86
C THR A 118 19.77 -25.71 7.25
N PRO A 119 18.86 -25.91 6.28
CA PRO A 119 17.46 -26.18 6.57
C PRO A 119 17.26 -27.38 7.50
N GLN A 120 16.43 -27.21 8.53
CA GLN A 120 15.99 -28.31 9.40
C GLN A 120 14.54 -28.68 9.06
N PRO A 121 14.16 -29.98 9.06
CA PRO A 121 12.78 -30.38 8.79
C PRO A 121 11.78 -29.68 9.72
N GLY A 122 10.75 -29.07 9.14
CA GLY A 122 9.67 -28.41 9.88
C GLY A 122 10.02 -27.09 10.56
N LYS A 123 11.18 -26.49 10.26
CA LYS A 123 11.55 -25.16 10.74
C LYS A 123 11.80 -24.20 9.59
N ASP A 124 11.25 -23.00 9.72
CA ASP A 124 11.60 -21.90 8.83
C ASP A 124 13.09 -21.58 8.97
N VAL A 125 13.74 -21.41 7.83
CA VAL A 125 15.15 -21.03 7.76
C VAL A 125 15.19 -19.51 7.86
N GLN A 126 16.04 -18.99 8.75
CA GLN A 126 16.25 -17.55 8.92
C GLN A 126 17.60 -17.18 8.32
N ALA A 127 17.61 -16.24 7.39
CA ALA A 127 18.82 -15.59 6.93
C ALA A 127 19.14 -14.41 7.86
N SER A 128 20.42 -14.09 8.00
CA SER A 128 20.82 -13.04 8.93
C SER A 128 22.17 -12.42 8.60
N PHE A 129 22.39 -11.21 9.09
CA PHE A 129 23.73 -10.66 9.19
C PHE A 129 23.93 -9.98 10.54
N SER A 130 25.17 -9.91 11.00
CA SER A 130 25.51 -9.29 12.28
C SER A 130 26.07 -7.89 12.08
N ILE A 131 25.53 -6.94 12.82
CA ILE A 131 26.15 -5.63 13.06
C ILE A 131 27.21 -5.85 14.14
N LEU A 132 28.46 -5.61 13.76
CA LEU A 132 29.65 -5.82 14.58
C LEU A 132 30.27 -4.51 15.08
N SER A 133 29.82 -3.35 14.54
CA SER A 133 30.28 -2.05 15.01
C SER A 133 29.56 -1.68 16.31
N ARG A 134 30.34 -1.60 17.39
CA ARG A 134 29.85 -1.12 18.69
C ARG A 134 29.32 0.30 18.61
N GLN A 135 29.95 1.15 17.80
CA GLN A 135 29.54 2.55 17.67
C GLN A 135 28.16 2.67 17.02
N VAL A 136 27.89 1.89 15.96
CA VAL A 136 26.58 1.82 15.31
C VAL A 136 25.48 1.39 16.29
N ILE A 137 25.75 0.40 17.15
CA ILE A 137 24.81 -0.05 18.19
C ILE A 137 24.56 1.06 19.22
N VAL A 138 25.63 1.70 19.71
CA VAL A 138 25.54 2.79 20.70
C VAL A 138 24.75 3.98 20.15
N ASP A 139 25.03 4.41 18.92
CA ASP A 139 24.32 5.52 18.29
C ASP A 139 22.85 5.19 18.00
N SER A 140 22.56 3.95 17.60
CA SER A 140 21.18 3.48 17.44
C SER A 140 20.42 3.51 18.77
N CYS A 141 21.03 3.03 19.87
CA CYS A 141 20.45 3.11 21.21
C CYS A 141 20.21 4.56 21.66
N LYS A 142 21.09 5.49 21.28
CA LYS A 142 20.91 6.93 21.54
C LYS A 142 19.70 7.49 20.78
N HIS A 143 19.54 7.15 19.50
CA HIS A 143 18.36 7.54 18.71
C HIS A 143 17.06 6.95 19.25
N LEU A 144 17.10 5.70 19.74
CA LEU A 144 16.00 5.01 20.43
C LEU A 144 15.83 5.46 21.89
N ARG A 145 16.60 6.46 22.34
CA ARG A 145 16.56 7.11 23.65
C ARG A 145 16.57 6.10 24.81
N VAL A 146 17.43 5.10 24.72
CA VAL A 146 17.66 4.14 25.80
C VAL A 146 18.24 4.89 27.01
N VAL A 147 17.51 4.88 28.13
CA VAL A 147 17.91 5.58 29.37
C VAL A 147 18.62 4.61 30.31
N ALA A 148 19.88 4.89 30.64
CA ALA A 148 20.65 4.12 31.62
C ALA A 148 20.05 4.28 33.03
N GLY A 149 19.81 3.16 33.72
CA GLY A 149 19.29 3.14 35.11
C GLY A 149 17.77 2.99 35.24
N GLU A 150 17.01 3.10 34.14
CA GLU A 150 15.65 2.54 34.06
C GLU A 150 15.72 1.08 33.59
N ARG A 151 14.62 0.33 33.73
CA ARG A 151 14.44 -0.92 32.98
C ARG A 151 14.52 -0.54 31.49
N ALA A 152 15.62 -0.93 30.83
CA ALA A 152 16.00 -0.42 29.52
C ALA A 152 14.82 -0.58 28.56
N SER A 153 14.24 0.52 28.11
CA SER A 153 13.04 0.50 27.26
C SER A 153 13.26 1.43 26.07
N LEU A 154 13.06 0.89 24.87
CA LEU A 154 13.17 1.65 23.64
C LEU A 154 12.03 2.68 23.58
N ARG A 155 12.34 3.86 23.04
CA ARG A 155 11.37 4.93 22.75
C ARG A 155 11.41 5.28 21.27
N PHE A 156 10.35 5.94 20.81
CA PHE A 156 10.28 6.35 19.41
C PHE A 156 11.32 7.44 19.13
N PRO A 157 12.13 7.31 18.06
CA PRO A 157 13.14 8.33 17.74
C PRO A 157 12.53 9.69 17.40
N SER A 158 13.28 10.76 17.63
CA SER A 158 12.93 12.07 17.06
C SER A 158 13.38 12.10 15.61
N PHE A 159 12.48 12.49 14.72
CA PHE A 159 12.81 12.80 13.33
C PHE A 159 12.31 14.21 12.99
N ASP A 160 13.09 14.92 12.18
CA ASP A 160 12.76 16.26 11.69
C ASP A 160 11.92 16.23 10.39
N ASP A 161 11.76 15.04 9.81
CA ASP A 161 11.08 14.80 8.52
C ASP A 161 10.11 13.60 8.63
N GLU A 162 8.91 13.77 8.08
CA GLU A 162 7.85 12.75 8.05
C GLU A 162 8.28 11.49 7.27
N ALA A 163 9.09 11.63 6.21
CA ALA A 163 9.61 10.50 5.45
C ALA A 163 10.50 9.59 6.32
N LEU A 164 11.26 10.15 7.25
CA LEU A 164 12.08 9.39 8.20
C LEU A 164 11.21 8.66 9.23
N VAL A 165 10.13 9.30 9.70
CA VAL A 165 9.13 8.68 10.59
C VAL A 165 8.57 7.42 9.93
N TRP A 166 8.08 7.54 8.69
CA TRP A 166 7.48 6.41 7.98
C TRP A 166 8.50 5.34 7.57
N ALA A 167 9.73 5.71 7.25
CA ALA A 167 10.80 4.75 6.99
C ALA A 167 11.15 3.92 8.25
N PHE A 168 11.22 4.55 9.42
CA PHE A 168 11.42 3.85 10.69
C PHE A 168 10.25 2.93 11.03
N ILE A 169 9.01 3.42 10.93
CA ILE A 169 7.79 2.62 11.18
C ILE A 169 7.76 1.40 10.26
N ARG A 170 8.09 1.57 8.98
CA ARG A 170 8.19 0.47 8.01
C ARG A 170 9.24 -0.55 8.45
N GLY A 171 10.45 -0.11 8.80
CA GLY A 171 11.52 -1.01 9.23
C GLY A 171 11.11 -1.87 10.42
N LEU A 172 10.48 -1.26 11.42
CA LEU A 172 9.98 -1.95 12.61
C LEU A 172 8.78 -2.88 12.30
N THR A 173 7.88 -2.44 11.42
CA THR A 173 6.71 -3.23 11.00
C THR A 173 7.12 -4.44 10.17
N GLU A 174 8.14 -4.31 9.32
CA GLU A 174 8.59 -5.40 8.47
C GLU A 174 9.51 -6.39 9.20
N SER A 175 10.15 -5.97 10.30
CA SER A 175 10.97 -6.84 11.13
C SER A 175 10.18 -7.78 12.03
N ASN A 176 9.01 -7.35 12.54
CA ASN A 176 8.22 -8.13 13.51
C ASN A 176 6.70 -7.92 13.43
N GLY A 177 6.22 -7.38 12.32
CA GLY A 177 4.80 -7.24 12.03
C GLY A 177 4.32 -8.29 11.03
N SER A 178 3.01 -8.31 10.82
CA SER A 178 2.38 -9.14 9.81
C SER A 178 1.23 -8.42 9.13
N ILE A 179 0.95 -8.85 7.90
CA ILE A 179 -0.25 -8.50 7.16
C ILE A 179 -0.95 -9.81 6.85
N ASN A 180 -2.25 -9.89 7.14
CA ASN A 180 -3.02 -11.07 6.80
C ASN A 180 -3.13 -11.22 5.28
N ASP A 181 -3.21 -12.47 4.81
CA ASP A 181 -3.44 -12.71 3.39
C ASP A 181 -4.81 -12.19 2.98
N PHE A 182 -4.89 -11.71 1.75
CA PHE A 182 -6.17 -11.37 1.16
C PHE A 182 -7.06 -12.62 1.11
N GLN A 183 -8.27 -12.49 1.67
CA GLN A 183 -9.32 -13.49 1.58
C GLN A 183 -10.60 -12.79 1.12
N GLU A 184 -11.31 -13.36 0.15
CA GLU A 184 -12.56 -12.80 -0.36
C GLU A 184 -13.60 -12.69 0.77
N GLY A 185 -14.23 -11.53 0.91
CA GLY A 185 -15.13 -11.22 2.02
C GLY A 185 -14.43 -10.98 3.37
N GLY A 186 -13.10 -11.08 3.42
CA GLY A 186 -12.28 -10.79 4.60
C GLY A 186 -12.01 -9.31 4.82
N THR A 187 -11.42 -9.00 5.97
CA THR A 187 -11.01 -7.64 6.35
C THR A 187 -9.49 -7.56 6.39
N ALA A 188 -8.91 -6.48 5.82
CA ALA A 188 -7.48 -6.24 5.88
C ALA A 188 -7.02 -6.04 7.33
N GLU A 189 -5.98 -6.74 7.76
CA GLU A 189 -5.42 -6.63 9.10
C GLU A 189 -3.90 -6.53 9.04
N CYS A 190 -3.34 -5.54 9.73
CA CYS A 190 -1.90 -5.41 9.93
C CYS A 190 -1.62 -5.39 11.43
N TYR A 191 -0.81 -6.34 11.89
CA TYR A 191 -0.39 -6.47 13.28
C TYR A 191 1.06 -6.03 13.42
N ILE A 192 1.35 -5.26 14.47
CA ILE A 192 2.69 -4.86 14.83
C ILE A 192 2.89 -5.21 16.30
N GLN A 193 4.00 -5.89 16.60
CA GLN A 193 4.37 -6.31 17.94
C GLN A 193 5.79 -5.84 18.23
N HIS A 194 6.06 -5.53 19.49
CA HIS A 194 7.40 -5.23 19.97
C HIS A 194 7.42 -5.33 21.51
N GLY A 195 8.49 -5.85 22.09
CA GLY A 195 8.55 -6.02 23.55
C GLY A 195 8.63 -4.72 24.37
N SER A 196 8.95 -3.58 23.73
CA SER A 196 8.90 -2.24 24.36
C SER A 196 7.55 -1.55 24.16
N GLN A 197 6.74 -1.50 25.21
CA GLN A 197 5.44 -0.79 25.23
C GLN A 197 5.58 0.74 25.07
N LYS A 198 6.68 1.33 25.55
CA LYS A 198 6.96 2.77 25.36
C LYS A 198 7.16 3.09 23.87
N LEU A 199 7.91 2.26 23.15
CA LEU A 199 8.12 2.42 21.71
C LEU A 199 6.79 2.35 20.95
N LEU A 200 5.97 1.33 21.24
CA LEU A 200 4.68 1.12 20.58
C LEU A 200 3.70 2.28 20.85
N SER A 201 3.55 2.71 22.11
CA SER A 201 2.64 3.80 22.46
C SER A 201 3.06 5.15 21.83
N GLU A 202 4.35 5.47 21.82
CA GLU A 202 4.86 6.66 21.16
C GLU A 202 4.73 6.55 19.62
N MET A 203 4.87 5.35 19.04
CA MET A 203 4.64 5.11 17.61
C MET A 203 3.17 5.34 17.20
N VAL A 204 2.22 4.82 17.98
CA VAL A 204 0.78 5.01 17.72
C VAL A 204 0.42 6.50 17.71
N ALA A 205 1.00 7.27 18.62
CA ALA A 205 0.80 8.72 18.67
C ALA A 205 1.32 9.46 17.42
N LYS A 206 2.20 8.85 16.62
CA LYS A 206 2.70 9.42 15.34
C LYS A 206 1.90 9.00 14.12
N ILE A 207 1.24 7.86 14.16
CA ILE A 207 0.53 7.30 13.00
C ILE A 207 -0.80 8.04 12.75
N GLU A 208 -1.45 8.54 13.80
CA GLU A 208 -2.73 9.29 13.74
C GLU A 208 -3.87 8.56 13.01
N ILE A 209 -3.78 7.23 12.87
CA ILE A 209 -4.84 6.36 12.34
C ILE A 209 -5.42 5.56 13.50
N PRO A 210 -6.76 5.41 13.61
CA PRO A 210 -7.37 4.61 14.66
C PRO A 210 -6.88 3.16 14.61
N VAL A 211 -6.42 2.66 15.76
CA VAL A 211 -5.77 1.35 15.92
C VAL A 211 -6.36 0.59 17.11
N HIS A 212 -6.38 -0.74 17.02
CA HIS A 212 -6.74 -1.61 18.12
C HIS A 212 -5.49 -1.99 18.92
N ILE A 213 -5.39 -1.53 20.16
CA ILE A 213 -4.25 -1.86 21.05
C ILE A 213 -4.48 -3.25 21.66
N THR A 214 -3.43 -4.07 21.70
CA THR A 214 -3.40 -5.39 22.36
C THR A 214 -2.33 -5.42 23.45
N GLU A 215 -2.24 -6.49 24.24
CA GLU A 215 -1.22 -6.60 25.29
C GLU A 215 0.21 -6.64 24.72
N GLU A 216 0.39 -7.20 23.52
CA GLU A 216 1.70 -7.43 22.90
C GLU A 216 2.03 -6.44 21.77
N GLY A 217 1.11 -5.54 21.42
CA GLY A 217 1.20 -4.79 20.18
C GLY A 217 -0.03 -3.97 19.85
N PHE A 218 -0.27 -3.80 18.55
CA PHE A 218 -1.49 -3.20 18.05
C PHE A 218 -1.84 -3.68 16.63
N CYS A 219 -3.08 -3.47 16.22
CA CYS A 219 -3.65 -3.94 14.98
C CYS A 219 -4.46 -2.86 14.26
N PHE A 220 -4.17 -2.63 12.98
CA PHE A 220 -5.05 -1.88 12.08
C PHE A 220 -5.98 -2.82 11.36
N LYS A 221 -7.26 -2.44 11.23
CA LYS A 221 -8.30 -3.26 10.58
C LYS A 221 -9.04 -2.48 9.49
N GLY A 222 -9.45 -3.19 8.44
CA GLY A 222 -10.27 -2.67 7.36
C GLY A 222 -9.64 -1.47 6.66
N VAL A 223 -10.41 -0.41 6.47
CA VAL A 223 -9.94 0.81 5.81
C VAL A 223 -8.75 1.46 6.53
N ASN A 224 -8.70 1.39 7.88
CA ASN A 224 -7.57 1.89 8.65
C ASN A 224 -6.28 1.12 8.35
N CYS A 225 -6.39 -0.19 8.05
CA CYS A 225 -5.25 -1.00 7.62
C CYS A 225 -4.78 -0.55 6.23
N ILE A 226 -5.70 -0.29 5.30
CA ILE A 226 -5.36 0.21 3.97
C ILE A 226 -4.67 1.58 4.05
N ASP A 227 -5.21 2.50 4.85
CA ASP A 227 -4.63 3.84 5.04
C ASP A 227 -3.25 3.78 5.69
N PHE A 228 -3.08 2.92 6.71
CA PHE A 228 -1.81 2.72 7.38
C PHE A 228 -0.76 2.15 6.41
N LEU A 229 -1.10 1.07 5.70
CA LEU A 229 -0.20 0.45 4.74
C LEU A 229 0.09 1.36 3.54
N GLY A 230 -0.86 2.20 3.13
CA GLY A 230 -0.67 3.22 2.11
C GLY A 230 0.36 4.27 2.50
N LYS A 231 0.25 4.82 3.72
CA LYS A 231 1.26 5.74 4.28
C LYS A 231 2.60 5.06 4.49
N MET A 232 2.57 3.81 4.96
CA MET A 232 3.77 3.01 5.14
C MET A 232 4.47 2.87 3.79
N TYR A 233 3.88 2.23 2.78
CA TYR A 233 4.50 1.93 1.48
C TYR A 233 4.62 3.11 0.50
N ASP A 234 4.18 4.32 0.85
CA ASP A 234 4.36 5.49 0.00
C ASP A 234 5.84 5.77 -0.31
N ASN A 235 6.15 5.99 -1.59
CA ASN A 235 7.48 6.36 -2.09
C ASN A 235 8.68 5.53 -1.56
N CYS A 236 8.46 4.27 -1.17
CA CYS A 236 9.45 3.46 -0.45
C CYS A 236 10.62 2.90 -1.29
N GLY A 237 10.52 3.00 -2.62
CA GLY A 237 11.57 2.50 -3.53
C GLY A 237 11.87 1.01 -3.34
N LYS A 238 13.14 0.68 -3.10
CA LYS A 238 13.62 -0.69 -2.82
C LYS A 238 13.72 -1.04 -1.33
N TYR A 239 13.41 -0.10 -0.43
CA TYR A 239 13.56 -0.26 1.01
C TYR A 239 12.26 -0.74 1.62
N LYS A 240 11.90 -1.99 1.30
CA LYS A 240 10.67 -2.63 1.73
C LYS A 240 10.82 -4.15 1.68
N LEU A 241 9.99 -4.83 2.45
CA LEU A 241 9.86 -6.27 2.42
C LEU A 241 8.85 -6.68 1.37
N GLU A 242 9.32 -7.19 0.23
CA GLU A 242 8.48 -7.41 -0.95
C GLU A 242 7.29 -8.33 -0.66
N ARG A 243 7.48 -9.35 0.19
CA ARG A 243 6.41 -10.24 0.63
C ARG A 243 5.24 -9.49 1.30
N LEU A 244 5.52 -8.62 2.26
CA LEU A 244 4.47 -7.85 2.95
C LEU A 244 3.90 -6.75 2.04
N HIS A 245 4.74 -6.14 1.21
CA HIS A 245 4.29 -5.17 0.21
C HIS A 245 3.33 -5.81 -0.81
N ASN A 246 3.59 -7.05 -1.23
CA ASN A 246 2.70 -7.81 -2.11
C ASN A 246 1.35 -8.11 -1.46
N LYS A 247 1.32 -8.41 -0.14
CA LYS A 247 0.06 -8.54 0.60
C LYS A 247 -0.72 -7.23 0.63
N PHE A 248 -0.06 -6.10 0.90
CA PHE A 248 -0.70 -4.79 0.81
C PHE A 248 -1.28 -4.54 -0.59
N ARG A 249 -0.50 -4.82 -1.65
CA ARG A 249 -0.99 -4.69 -3.02
C ARG A 249 -2.15 -5.63 -3.33
N ALA A 250 -2.19 -6.83 -2.73
CA ALA A 250 -3.34 -7.72 -2.83
C ALA A 250 -4.59 -7.07 -2.24
N TRP A 251 -4.47 -6.44 -1.07
CA TRP A 251 -5.55 -5.71 -0.42
C TRP A 251 -6.00 -4.45 -1.17
N LEU A 252 -5.11 -3.74 -1.85
CA LEU A 252 -5.49 -2.61 -2.72
C LEU A 252 -6.36 -3.02 -3.91
N LYS A 253 -6.28 -4.29 -4.33
CA LYS A 253 -7.10 -4.82 -5.42
C LYS A 253 -8.50 -5.19 -4.96
N CYS A 254 -8.79 -5.07 -3.67
CA CYS A 254 -10.13 -5.21 -3.10
C CYS A 254 -11.02 -4.02 -3.51
N VAL A 255 -11.45 -4.05 -4.76
CA VAL A 255 -12.78 -3.62 -5.19
C VAL A 255 -13.68 -4.84 -4.89
N PRO A 256 -14.88 -4.72 -4.31
CA PRO A 256 -15.72 -5.90 -4.03
C PRO A 256 -16.08 -6.70 -5.30
N ALA A 257 -15.20 -7.59 -5.79
CA ALA A 257 -15.46 -8.56 -6.87
C ALA A 257 -14.27 -9.55 -7.07
N SER A 258 -14.48 -10.80 -6.66
CA SER A 258 -13.86 -12.08 -7.05
C SER A 258 -12.32 -12.27 -7.12
N ALA A 259 -11.88 -13.39 -6.50
CA ALA A 259 -10.50 -13.85 -6.35
C ALA A 259 -9.67 -14.09 -7.65
N GLU A 260 -10.24 -13.91 -8.83
CA GLU A 260 -9.58 -14.23 -10.11
C GLU A 260 -8.95 -13.03 -10.83
N ASN A 261 -9.29 -11.79 -10.45
CA ASN A 261 -8.79 -10.59 -11.14
C ASN A 261 -8.06 -9.63 -10.20
N THR A 262 -6.73 -9.66 -10.27
CA THR A 262 -5.84 -8.87 -9.42
C THR A 262 -5.40 -7.56 -10.09
N GLN A 263 -6.00 -7.17 -11.22
CA GLN A 263 -5.67 -5.92 -11.92
C GLN A 263 -6.64 -4.81 -11.49
N LEU A 264 -6.11 -3.62 -11.18
CA LEU A 264 -6.96 -2.45 -10.97
C LEU A 264 -7.77 -2.17 -12.24
N PRO A 265 -9.06 -1.85 -12.14
CA PRO A 265 -9.88 -1.55 -13.30
C PRO A 265 -9.35 -0.29 -14.00
N ASP A 266 -9.07 -0.42 -15.30
CA ASP A 266 -8.59 0.70 -16.10
C ASP A 266 -9.72 1.72 -16.34
N CYS A 267 -9.37 2.99 -16.40
CA CYS A 267 -10.21 4.03 -17.00
C CYS A 267 -9.42 4.70 -18.12
N LEU A 268 -9.83 4.49 -19.36
CA LEU A 268 -9.12 5.07 -20.50
C LEU A 268 -9.55 6.52 -20.67
N VAL A 269 -8.58 7.44 -20.78
CA VAL A 269 -8.86 8.87 -21.00
C VAL A 269 -8.37 9.29 -22.37
N TYR A 270 -9.22 10.00 -23.11
CA TYR A 270 -8.89 10.59 -24.41
C TYR A 270 -9.03 12.10 -24.36
N ARG A 271 -7.97 12.82 -24.71
CA ARG A 271 -7.99 14.29 -24.86
C ARG A 271 -8.63 14.65 -26.20
N VAL A 272 -9.75 15.36 -26.13
CA VAL A 272 -10.45 15.93 -27.29
C VAL A 272 -9.93 17.32 -27.61
N ASP A 273 -9.45 18.04 -26.59
CA ASP A 273 -8.87 19.38 -26.69
C ASP A 273 -7.41 19.33 -26.23
N GLU A 274 -6.54 20.10 -26.87
CA GLU A 274 -5.11 20.16 -26.53
C GLU A 274 -4.85 20.79 -25.15
N ASN A 275 -5.75 21.67 -24.71
CA ASN A 275 -5.68 22.35 -23.41
C ASN A 275 -6.28 21.51 -22.28
N ALA A 276 -6.82 20.32 -22.59
CA ALA A 276 -7.42 19.43 -21.61
C ALA A 276 -6.40 18.95 -20.58
N ILE A 277 -6.76 19.07 -19.30
CA ILE A 277 -5.99 18.55 -18.18
C ILE A 277 -6.51 17.15 -17.87
N LEU A 278 -5.63 16.14 -17.94
CA LEU A 278 -6.01 14.77 -17.62
C LEU A 278 -6.43 14.64 -16.15
N PRO A 279 -7.48 13.86 -15.84
CA PRO A 279 -7.86 13.61 -14.45
C PRO A 279 -6.73 12.91 -13.69
N SER A 280 -6.39 13.43 -12.51
CA SER A 280 -5.31 12.92 -11.69
C SER A 280 -5.63 13.05 -10.21
N LYS A 281 -5.08 12.18 -9.38
CA LYS A 281 -5.14 12.36 -7.93
C LYS A 281 -4.12 13.40 -7.46
N SER A 282 -4.41 14.07 -6.34
CA SER A 282 -3.41 14.90 -5.66
C SER A 282 -2.50 14.04 -4.76
N LYS A 283 -3.06 13.01 -4.12
CA LYS A 283 -2.35 11.98 -3.36
C LYS A 283 -2.86 10.59 -3.73
N GLU A 284 -2.03 9.56 -3.58
CA GLU A 284 -2.39 8.19 -3.99
C GLU A 284 -3.64 7.65 -3.26
N SER A 285 -3.78 8.00 -1.98
CA SER A 285 -4.92 7.65 -1.12
C SER A 285 -6.20 8.45 -1.41
N ASP A 286 -6.15 9.50 -2.22
CA ASP A 286 -7.34 10.30 -2.51
C ASP A 286 -8.37 9.46 -3.26
N VAL A 287 -9.64 9.66 -2.92
CA VAL A 287 -10.75 8.93 -3.57
C VAL A 287 -10.99 9.46 -4.99
N GLY A 288 -10.90 10.78 -5.18
CA GLY A 288 -11.26 11.46 -6.41
C GLY A 288 -10.08 11.79 -7.33
N TYR A 289 -10.34 11.76 -8.63
CA TYR A 289 -9.43 12.26 -9.67
C TYR A 289 -9.88 13.67 -10.04
N ASP A 290 -9.06 14.67 -9.76
CA ASP A 290 -9.37 16.08 -10.00
C ASP A 290 -9.72 16.32 -11.47
N LEU A 291 -10.82 17.03 -11.72
CA LEU A 291 -11.35 17.34 -13.04
C LEU A 291 -11.40 18.86 -13.24
N SER A 292 -10.84 19.33 -14.36
CA SER A 292 -10.79 20.75 -14.70
C SER A 292 -11.65 21.05 -15.91
N VAL A 293 -12.35 22.18 -15.86
CA VAL A 293 -13.02 22.75 -17.04
C VAL A 293 -12.08 23.74 -17.72
N ILE A 294 -12.13 23.78 -19.04
CA ILE A 294 -11.20 24.54 -19.89
C ILE A 294 -11.86 25.66 -20.69
N LYS A 295 -13.19 25.59 -20.87
CA LYS A 295 -13.99 26.63 -21.52
C LYS A 295 -15.48 26.47 -21.19
N GLU A 296 -16.24 27.54 -21.34
CA GLU A 296 -17.71 27.45 -21.36
C GLU A 296 -18.14 26.83 -22.71
N ALA A 297 -18.89 25.73 -22.64
CA ALA A 297 -19.38 25.03 -23.82
C ALA A 297 -20.70 25.60 -24.31
N LYS A 298 -21.64 25.83 -23.38
CA LYS A 298 -23.00 26.25 -23.69
C LYS A 298 -23.71 26.79 -22.46
N LYS A 299 -24.31 27.96 -22.58
CA LYS A 299 -25.27 28.46 -21.59
C LYS A 299 -26.61 27.73 -21.72
N LEU A 300 -27.13 27.22 -20.60
CA LEU A 300 -28.46 26.58 -20.52
C LEU A 300 -29.51 27.61 -20.06
N ARG A 301 -30.64 27.14 -19.52
CA ARG A 301 -31.70 28.00 -19.00
C ARG A 301 -31.32 28.53 -17.61
N GLY A 302 -31.69 29.79 -17.33
CA GLY A 302 -31.37 30.46 -16.07
C GLY A 302 -29.87 30.73 -15.93
N ASN A 303 -29.34 30.53 -14.71
CA ASN A 303 -27.94 30.79 -14.37
C ASN A 303 -27.04 29.55 -14.53
N VAL A 304 -27.49 28.54 -15.30
CA VAL A 304 -26.76 27.29 -15.51
C VAL A 304 -25.98 27.37 -16.82
N SER A 305 -24.70 27.04 -16.77
CA SER A 305 -23.85 26.86 -17.95
C SER A 305 -23.18 25.49 -17.92
N LEU A 306 -23.02 24.88 -19.09
CA LEU A 306 -22.21 23.70 -19.32
C LEU A 306 -20.79 24.14 -19.64
N TYR A 307 -19.84 23.55 -18.95
CA TYR A 307 -18.41 23.79 -19.09
C TYR A 307 -17.73 22.54 -19.61
N ASP A 308 -16.87 22.72 -20.60
CA ASP A 308 -16.13 21.65 -21.26
C ASP A 308 -14.88 21.30 -20.45
N THR A 309 -14.60 20.01 -20.26
CA THR A 309 -13.35 19.52 -19.64
C THR A 309 -12.27 19.18 -20.67
N GLY A 310 -12.65 18.99 -21.94
CA GLY A 310 -11.78 18.56 -23.02
C GLY A 310 -11.37 17.08 -22.96
N VAL A 311 -11.94 16.29 -22.04
CA VAL A 311 -11.63 14.87 -21.90
C VAL A 311 -12.85 13.98 -22.10
N ARG A 312 -12.63 12.83 -22.73
CA ARG A 312 -13.52 11.67 -22.72
C ARG A 312 -12.93 10.62 -21.81
N VAL A 313 -13.78 9.85 -21.15
CA VAL A 313 -13.36 8.69 -20.35
C VAL A 313 -14.10 7.46 -20.83
N ARG A 314 -13.46 6.30 -20.70
CA ARG A 314 -14.09 4.99 -20.84
C ARG A 314 -13.88 4.24 -19.55
N VAL A 315 -14.96 4.16 -18.76
CA VAL A 315 -14.98 3.48 -17.48
C VAL A 315 -15.08 1.96 -17.72
N SER A 316 -14.29 1.18 -17.00
CA SER A 316 -14.38 -0.29 -17.06
C SER A 316 -15.79 -0.79 -16.70
N HIS A 317 -16.22 -1.87 -17.35
CA HIS A 317 -17.47 -2.54 -17.00
C HIS A 317 -17.48 -2.99 -15.53
N GLY A 318 -18.65 -2.92 -14.89
CA GLY A 318 -18.81 -3.18 -13.45
C GLY A 318 -18.59 -1.95 -12.56
N LEU A 319 -18.12 -0.84 -13.13
CA LEU A 319 -18.05 0.46 -12.47
C LEU A 319 -18.94 1.48 -13.17
N TYR A 320 -19.22 2.59 -12.50
CA TYR A 320 -19.59 3.86 -13.12
C TYR A 320 -18.72 4.96 -12.49
N ALA A 321 -18.72 6.15 -13.08
CA ALA A 321 -18.05 7.31 -12.47
C ALA A 321 -19.05 8.39 -12.08
N GLU A 322 -18.78 9.04 -10.95
CA GLU A 322 -19.48 10.21 -10.45
C GLU A 322 -18.60 11.44 -10.67
N ILE A 323 -19.07 12.45 -11.39
CA ILE A 323 -18.54 13.80 -11.31
C ILE A 323 -19.16 14.44 -10.06
N VAL A 324 -18.33 14.80 -9.09
CA VAL A 324 -18.76 15.48 -7.86
C VAL A 324 -18.00 16.80 -7.67
N PRO A 325 -18.57 17.79 -6.99
CA PRO A 325 -17.88 19.04 -6.71
C PRO A 325 -16.69 18.80 -5.75
N ARG A 326 -15.60 19.56 -5.95
CA ARG A 326 -14.54 19.66 -4.93
C ARG A 326 -15.06 20.51 -3.78
N SER A 327 -14.58 20.28 -2.56
CA SER A 327 -14.96 21.07 -1.39
C SER A 327 -14.70 22.58 -1.60
N SER A 328 -13.64 22.92 -2.33
CA SER A 328 -13.30 24.31 -2.69
C SER A 328 -14.30 24.98 -3.65
N LEU A 329 -15.13 24.24 -4.38
CA LEU A 329 -16.13 24.82 -5.29
C LEU A 329 -17.10 25.72 -4.52
N SER A 330 -17.45 25.35 -3.29
CA SER A 330 -18.32 26.13 -2.40
C SER A 330 -17.83 27.57 -2.16
N LYS A 331 -16.52 27.83 -2.31
CA LYS A 331 -15.91 29.16 -2.11
C LYS A 331 -15.93 30.03 -3.37
N SER A 332 -16.34 29.48 -4.51
CA SER A 332 -16.28 30.16 -5.81
C SER A 332 -17.54 30.95 -6.16
N GLY A 333 -18.62 30.80 -5.39
CA GLY A 333 -19.95 31.32 -5.76
C GLY A 333 -20.68 30.47 -6.81
N TYR A 334 -20.15 29.30 -7.14
CA TYR A 334 -20.78 28.31 -8.02
C TYR A 334 -21.14 27.03 -7.28
N MET A 335 -22.18 26.34 -7.78
CA MET A 335 -22.52 24.98 -7.42
C MET A 335 -22.65 24.12 -8.67
N MET A 336 -22.53 22.81 -8.51
CA MET A 336 -22.81 21.87 -9.60
C MET A 336 -24.33 21.70 -9.74
N ALA A 337 -24.87 22.05 -10.91
CA ALA A 337 -26.32 22.22 -11.09
C ALA A 337 -27.11 20.90 -10.97
N ASN A 338 -26.48 19.77 -11.32
CA ASN A 338 -27.05 18.43 -11.19
C ASN A 338 -26.59 17.69 -9.93
N SER A 339 -25.88 18.35 -9.01
CA SER A 339 -25.27 17.80 -7.78
C SER A 339 -24.22 16.71 -8.02
N VAL A 340 -24.60 15.59 -8.65
CA VAL A 340 -23.73 14.48 -9.04
C VAL A 340 -23.96 14.17 -10.52
N GLY A 341 -22.88 14.07 -11.29
CA GLY A 341 -22.91 13.70 -12.70
C GLY A 341 -22.60 12.22 -12.85
N ILE A 342 -23.59 11.42 -13.23
CA ILE A 342 -23.39 9.99 -13.46
C ILE A 342 -22.84 9.78 -14.86
N ILE A 343 -21.71 9.09 -14.95
CA ILE A 343 -21.03 8.71 -16.18
C ILE A 343 -21.05 7.19 -16.29
N ASP A 344 -21.91 6.70 -17.18
CA ASP A 344 -22.04 5.28 -17.48
C ASP A 344 -20.83 4.74 -18.26
N PRO A 345 -20.48 3.45 -18.13
CA PRO A 345 -19.44 2.81 -18.95
C PRO A 345 -19.65 2.93 -20.47
N SER A 346 -20.90 2.99 -20.90
CA SER A 346 -21.27 3.14 -22.31
C SER A 346 -21.12 4.57 -22.83
N TYR A 347 -20.97 5.56 -21.93
CA TYR A 347 -20.80 6.95 -22.30
C TYR A 347 -19.37 7.21 -22.80
N ASN A 348 -19.26 7.51 -24.10
CA ASN A 348 -17.99 7.85 -24.75
C ASN A 348 -17.96 9.32 -25.22
N GLY A 349 -18.92 10.12 -24.74
CA GLY A 349 -19.00 11.54 -25.04
C GLY A 349 -17.98 12.35 -24.24
N ASN A 350 -17.80 13.61 -24.65
CA ASN A 350 -16.97 14.55 -23.91
C ASN A 350 -17.57 14.83 -22.54
N LEU A 351 -16.75 14.86 -21.49
CA LEU A 351 -17.23 15.16 -20.15
C LEU A 351 -17.52 16.66 -20.04
N LEU A 352 -18.74 16.98 -19.64
CA LEU A 352 -19.20 18.34 -19.38
C LEU A 352 -19.58 18.47 -17.90
N VAL A 353 -19.30 19.64 -17.34
CA VAL A 353 -19.70 19.99 -15.96
C VAL A 353 -20.76 21.09 -16.03
N ALA A 354 -21.93 20.84 -15.45
CA ALA A 354 -22.97 21.85 -15.33
C ALA A 354 -22.75 22.66 -14.05
N LEU A 355 -22.41 23.94 -14.17
CA LEU A 355 -22.29 24.84 -13.02
C LEU A 355 -23.43 25.85 -13.04
N VAL A 356 -23.95 26.15 -11.86
CA VAL A 356 -24.89 27.23 -11.61
C VAL A 356 -24.20 28.32 -10.79
N LYS A 357 -24.28 29.56 -11.26
CA LYS A 357 -23.80 30.72 -10.50
C LYS A 357 -24.86 31.08 -9.45
N VAL A 358 -24.50 30.90 -8.18
CA VAL A 358 -25.43 31.03 -7.04
C VAL A 358 -25.20 32.33 -6.27
N ASP A 359 -23.99 32.85 -6.33
CA ASP A 359 -23.67 34.21 -5.92
C ASP A 359 -23.60 35.11 -7.17
N PRO A 360 -24.54 36.06 -7.35
CA PRO A 360 -24.53 36.99 -8.48
C PRO A 360 -23.25 37.82 -8.59
N GLU A 361 -22.62 38.14 -7.45
CA GLU A 361 -21.43 39.01 -7.36
C GLU A 361 -20.12 38.23 -7.51
N ALA A 362 -20.17 36.89 -7.56
CA ALA A 362 -18.99 36.08 -7.79
C ALA A 362 -18.34 36.39 -9.14
N PRO A 363 -17.01 36.30 -9.26
CA PRO A 363 -16.34 36.49 -10.55
C PRO A 363 -16.75 35.40 -11.56
N GLU A 364 -16.60 35.73 -12.84
CA GLU A 364 -16.72 34.72 -13.89
C GLU A 364 -15.62 33.66 -13.78
N VAL A 365 -15.91 32.45 -14.26
CA VAL A 365 -14.96 31.33 -14.19
C VAL A 365 -13.71 31.66 -15.00
N THR A 366 -12.54 31.53 -14.37
CA THR A 366 -11.24 31.66 -15.04
C THR A 366 -10.70 30.28 -15.39
N PHE A 367 -10.38 30.04 -16.66
CA PHE A 367 -9.92 28.73 -17.13
C PHE A 367 -8.38 28.60 -17.12
N PRO A 368 -7.84 27.38 -16.91
CA PRO A 368 -8.55 26.17 -16.52
C PRO A 368 -9.03 26.24 -15.06
N PHE A 369 -10.24 25.75 -14.79
CA PHE A 369 -10.83 25.77 -13.46
C PHE A 369 -11.01 24.36 -12.91
N ARG A 370 -10.20 24.00 -11.92
CA ARG A 370 -10.25 22.71 -11.22
C ARG A 370 -11.36 22.68 -10.16
N CYS A 371 -12.58 22.43 -10.61
CA CYS A 371 -13.81 22.60 -9.83
C CYS A 371 -14.46 21.30 -9.34
N CYS A 372 -14.23 20.19 -10.04
CA CYS A 372 -14.88 18.90 -9.79
C CYS A 372 -13.84 17.79 -9.69
N GLN A 373 -14.30 16.57 -9.40
CA GLN A 373 -13.48 15.37 -9.38
C GLN A 373 -14.32 14.16 -9.81
N LEU A 374 -13.67 13.16 -10.41
CA LEU A 374 -14.27 11.87 -10.73
C LEU A 374 -14.08 10.91 -9.56
N ILE A 375 -15.15 10.26 -9.10
CA ILE A 375 -15.11 9.16 -8.15
C ILE A 375 -15.68 7.92 -8.83
N PHE A 376 -14.94 6.82 -8.82
CA PHE A 376 -15.41 5.56 -9.39
C PHE A 376 -16.19 4.75 -8.35
N ARG A 377 -17.32 4.19 -8.77
CA ARG A 377 -18.25 3.45 -7.93
C ARG A 377 -18.60 2.13 -8.58
N GLN A 378 -18.88 1.12 -7.78
CA GLN A 378 -19.37 -0.16 -8.30
C GLN A 378 -20.82 -0.06 -8.77
N GLN A 379 -21.10 -0.65 -9.91
CA GLN A 379 -22.46 -0.81 -10.41
C GLN A 379 -23.10 -2.06 -9.80
N VAL A 380 -24.31 -1.91 -9.26
CA VAL A 380 -25.15 -3.04 -8.82
C VAL A 380 -26.34 -3.14 -9.76
N HIS A 381 -26.46 -4.26 -10.47
CA HIS A 381 -27.63 -4.55 -11.30
C HIS A 381 -28.72 -5.18 -10.44
N VAL A 382 -29.94 -4.67 -10.56
CA VAL A 382 -31.12 -5.19 -9.87
C VAL A 382 -32.18 -5.61 -10.90
N ASN A 383 -32.86 -6.73 -10.63
CA ASN A 383 -34.06 -7.09 -11.38
C ASN A 383 -35.25 -6.39 -10.75
N VAL A 384 -35.92 -5.53 -11.51
CA VAL A 384 -37.15 -4.87 -11.08
C VAL A 384 -38.31 -5.83 -11.34
N ASN A 385 -38.93 -6.32 -10.26
CA ASN A 385 -40.09 -7.21 -10.33
C ASN A 385 -41.34 -6.47 -9.82
N GLU A 386 -42.37 -6.39 -10.65
CA GLU A 386 -43.68 -5.90 -10.26
C GLU A 386 -44.41 -6.96 -9.41
N VAL A 387 -45.14 -6.55 -8.39
CA VAL A 387 -45.89 -7.43 -7.49
C VAL A 387 -47.36 -7.00 -7.43
N ASP A 388 -48.27 -7.97 -7.35
CA ASP A 388 -49.72 -7.73 -7.35
C ASP A 388 -50.26 -7.29 -5.98
N THR A 389 -49.43 -7.29 -4.94
CA THR A 389 -49.81 -7.00 -3.55
C THR A 389 -48.92 -5.93 -2.94
N MET A 390 -49.47 -5.16 -1.99
CA MET A 390 -48.70 -4.18 -1.23
C MET A 390 -47.56 -4.81 -0.41
N PHE A 391 -46.51 -4.02 -0.17
CA PHE A 391 -45.38 -4.42 0.66
C PHE A 391 -45.78 -4.56 2.13
N ASP A 392 -45.01 -5.34 2.88
CA ASP A 392 -45.17 -5.48 4.33
C ASP A 392 -45.03 -4.13 5.05
N ALA A 393 -45.80 -3.96 6.13
CA ALA A 393 -45.75 -2.74 6.93
C ALA A 393 -44.37 -2.59 7.60
N THR A 394 -43.79 -1.39 7.48
CA THR A 394 -42.57 -1.00 8.20
C THR A 394 -42.91 0.05 9.25
N GLU A 395 -42.05 0.21 10.27
CA GLU A 395 -42.22 1.25 11.30
C GLU A 395 -42.29 2.67 10.70
N ARG A 396 -41.60 2.91 9.58
CA ARG A 396 -41.63 4.19 8.86
C ARG A 396 -42.89 4.38 8.01
N GLY A 397 -43.50 3.28 7.53
CA GLY A 397 -44.67 3.29 6.67
C GLY A 397 -44.49 4.19 5.44
N THR A 398 -45.45 5.09 5.19
CA THR A 398 -45.45 6.04 4.06
C THR A 398 -44.80 7.39 4.40
N GLY A 399 -44.16 7.55 5.56
CA GLY A 399 -43.55 8.80 6.01
C GLY A 399 -42.31 9.23 5.21
N GLY A 400 -42.37 10.39 4.57
CA GLY A 400 -41.26 11.05 3.86
C GLY A 400 -41.21 12.56 4.13
N PHE A 401 -40.22 13.26 3.55
CA PHE A 401 -40.10 14.74 3.61
C PHE A 401 -40.12 15.36 5.01
N GLY A 402 -39.34 14.83 5.96
CA GLY A 402 -39.29 15.37 7.32
C GLY A 402 -40.41 14.90 8.24
N SER A 403 -41.06 13.76 7.93
CA SER A 403 -42.15 13.16 8.71
C SER A 403 -41.83 12.84 10.17
N THR A 404 -40.56 12.89 10.58
CA THR A 404 -40.12 12.72 11.97
C THR A 404 -40.02 14.04 12.74
N GLY A 405 -40.37 15.17 12.11
CA GLY A 405 -40.59 16.46 12.78
C GLY A 405 -39.36 17.04 13.47
N LYS A 406 -38.41 17.54 12.68
CA LYS A 406 -37.49 18.62 13.05
C LYS A 406 -37.15 19.46 11.83
#